data_AF-A0ABC8R041-F1
#
_entry.id   AF-A0ABC8R041-F1
#
_cell.length_a   1.000
_cell.length_b   1.000
_cell.length_c   1.000
_cell.angle_alpha   90.00
_cell.angle_beta   90.00
_cell.angle_gamma   90.00
#
_symmetry.space_group_name_H-M   'P 1'
#
loop_
_entity.id
_entity.type
_entity.pdbx_description
1 polymer ?
#
loop_
_entity_poly.entity_id
_entity_poly.type
_entity_poly.pdbx_seq_one_letter_code
_entity_poly.pdbx_strand_id
1 'polypeptide(L)'
;MDDEMGDQIEGPMYTVDDALVSMGFGKFQLLVFAYAGLGSSVEAMEVMILSFIGPSVKSEWELSSTEESLITTVVFAGMLIGAYSWGLISDNYGRRQDLLSLDK
;
A
#
# COMPACT_ATOMS: atom_id res chain seq x y z
N MET A 1 21.45 0.72 -59.67
CA MET A 1 21.88 1.85 -58.84
C MET A 1 20.90 1.90 -57.68
N ASP A 2 21.13 0.94 -56.78
CA ASP A 2 21.19 1.12 -55.33
C ASP A 2 19.92 1.56 -54.61
N ASP A 3 18.96 0.63 -54.50
CA ASP A 3 18.04 0.56 -53.36
C ASP A 3 18.79 -0.09 -52.17
N GLU A 4 19.64 0.70 -51.49
CA GLU A 4 20.22 0.28 -50.21
C GLU A 4 19.19 0.48 -49.08
N MET A 5 18.45 -0.60 -48.81
CA MET A 5 17.74 -0.86 -47.57
C MET A 5 18.74 -0.88 -46.41
N GLY A 6 18.86 0.25 -45.71
CA GLY A 6 19.45 0.30 -44.38
C GLY A 6 18.54 -0.42 -43.39
N ASP A 7 18.75 -1.73 -43.26
CA ASP A 7 18.18 -2.58 -42.22
C ASP A 7 18.59 -2.02 -40.85
N GLN A 8 17.67 -1.24 -40.26
CA GLN A 8 17.82 -0.83 -38.87
C GLN A 8 17.67 -2.09 -38.03
N ILE A 9 18.73 -2.45 -37.31
CA ILE A 9 18.67 -3.43 -36.23
C ILE A 9 17.83 -2.80 -35.09
N GLU A 10 16.51 -2.76 -35.27
CA GLU A 10 15.57 -2.64 -34.16
C GLU A 10 15.55 -4.01 -33.47
N GLY A 11 16.38 -4.18 -32.44
CA GLY A 11 16.16 -5.26 -31.49
C GLY A 11 14.70 -5.20 -31.01
N PRO A 12 13.98 -6.33 -30.88
CA PRO A 12 12.56 -6.33 -30.59
C PRO A 12 12.28 -5.42 -29.39
N MET A 13 11.57 -4.31 -29.64
CA MET A 13 11.22 -3.31 -28.65
C MET A 13 10.13 -3.92 -27.76
N TYR A 14 10.53 -4.72 -26.78
CA TYR A 14 9.61 -5.26 -25.79
C TYR A 14 9.09 -4.09 -24.96
N THR A 15 7.82 -3.72 -25.19
CA THR A 15 7.17 -2.74 -24.33
C THR A 15 6.90 -3.37 -22.96
N VAL A 16 6.84 -2.54 -21.93
CA VAL A 16 6.46 -2.99 -20.57
C VAL A 16 5.14 -3.75 -20.57
N ASP A 17 4.24 -3.44 -21.51
CA ASP A 17 2.97 -4.15 -21.69
C ASP A 17 3.17 -5.61 -22.15
N ASP A 18 4.12 -5.91 -23.04
CA ASP A 18 4.40 -7.28 -23.50
C ASP A 18 5.01 -8.13 -22.37
N ALA A 19 5.85 -7.51 -21.52
CA ALA A 19 6.38 -8.15 -20.33
C ALA A 19 5.27 -8.45 -19.30
N LEU A 20 4.34 -7.51 -19.07
CA LEU A 20 3.19 -7.71 -18.18
C LEU A 20 2.24 -8.80 -18.70
N VAL A 21 1.96 -8.82 -20.00
CA VAL A 21 1.11 -9.82 -20.65
C VAL A 21 1.75 -11.21 -20.59
N SER A 22 3.07 -11.31 -20.80
CA SER A 22 3.79 -12.59 -20.72
C SER A 22 3.89 -13.16 -19.30
N MET A 23 3.89 -12.31 -18.26
CA MET A 23 3.95 -12.74 -16.86
C MET A 23 2.59 -13.25 -16.32
N GLY A 24 1.46 -12.80 -16.86
CA GLY A 24 0.11 -13.23 -16.48
C GLY A 24 -0.27 -13.02 -15.00
N PHE A 25 -1.49 -13.41 -14.61
CA PHE A 25 -1.94 -13.39 -13.21
C PHE A 25 -1.52 -14.65 -12.46
N GLY A 26 -0.39 -14.56 -11.76
CA GLY A 26 0.13 -15.64 -10.92
C GLY A 26 -0.46 -15.67 -9.50
N LYS A 27 -0.18 -16.77 -8.78
CA LYS A 27 -0.55 -16.94 -7.36
C LYS A 27 -0.03 -15.80 -6.46
N PHE A 28 1.14 -15.26 -6.77
CA PHE A 28 1.72 -14.13 -6.04
C PHE A 28 0.88 -12.85 -6.17
N GLN A 29 0.38 -12.53 -7.37
CA GLN A 29 -0.45 -11.35 -7.59
C GLN A 29 -1.78 -11.47 -6.84
N LEU A 30 -2.38 -12.67 -6.81
CA LEU A 30 -3.60 -12.92 -6.02
C LEU A 30 -3.34 -12.74 -4.51
N LEU A 31 -2.19 -13.20 -4.01
CA LEU A 31 -1.82 -13.02 -2.61
C LEU A 31 -1.61 -11.55 -2.26
N VAL A 32 -0.89 -10.79 -3.07
CA VAL A 32 -0.69 -9.35 -2.87
C VAL A 32 -2.03 -8.61 -2.94
N PHE A 33 -2.90 -8.97 -3.89
CA PHE A 33 -4.25 -8.42 -4.00
C PHE A 33 -5.08 -8.72 -2.76
N ALA A 34 -5.04 -9.95 -2.25
CA ALA A 34 -5.74 -10.31 -1.02
C ALA A 34 -5.22 -9.54 0.19
N TYR A 35 -3.89 -9.41 0.35
CA TYR A 35 -3.29 -8.63 1.43
C TYR A 35 -3.67 -7.15 1.36
N ALA A 36 -3.59 -6.54 0.18
CA ALA A 36 -3.99 -5.15 -0.03
C ALA A 36 -5.49 -4.96 0.24
N GLY A 37 -6.33 -5.87 -0.23
CA GLY A 37 -7.77 -5.86 0.00
C GLY A 37 -8.14 -5.99 1.47
N LEU A 38 -7.47 -6.88 2.21
CA LEU A 38 -7.68 -7.03 3.66
C LEU A 38 -7.26 -5.76 4.41
N GLY A 39 -6.11 -5.19 4.10
CA GLY A 39 -5.66 -3.92 4.70
C GLY A 39 -6.67 -2.79 4.46
N SER A 40 -7.13 -2.64 3.21
CA SER A 40 -8.15 -1.66 2.87
C SER A 40 -9.49 -1.93 3.57
N SER A 41 -9.84 -3.19 3.83
CA SER A 41 -11.07 -3.54 4.53
C SER A 41 -11.00 -3.19 6.02
N VAL A 42 -9.84 -3.39 6.65
CA VAL A 42 -9.63 -3.02 8.06
C VAL A 42 -9.79 -1.52 8.25
N GLU A 43 -9.20 -0.71 7.36
CA GLU A 43 -9.36 0.76 7.37
C GLU A 43 -10.84 1.16 7.26
N ALA A 44 -11.59 0.53 6.35
CA ALA A 44 -13.02 0.80 6.19
C ALA A 44 -13.84 0.41 7.43
N MET A 45 -13.49 -0.70 8.07
CA MET A 45 -14.12 -1.14 9.32
C MET A 45 -13.86 -0.17 10.47
N GLU A 46 -12.64 0.37 10.58
CA GLU A 46 -12.29 1.38 11.58
C GLU A 46 -13.17 2.63 11.46
N VAL A 47 -13.27 3.19 10.24
CA VAL A 47 -14.10 4.38 9.97
C VAL A 47 -15.57 4.13 10.29
N MET A 48 -16.07 2.92 9.99
CA MET A 48 -17.44 2.53 10.31
C MET A 48 -17.69 2.49 11.82
N ILE A 49 -16.78 1.88 12.59
CA ILE A 49 -16.88 1.80 14.05
C ILE A 49 -16.83 3.20 14.67
N LEU A 50 -15.90 4.06 14.24
CA LEU A 50 -15.80 5.44 14.72
C LEU A 50 -17.08 6.24 14.42
N SER A 51 -17.68 6.03 13.25
CA SER A 51 -18.93 6.71 12.88
C SER A 51 -20.12 6.27 13.74
N PHE A 52 -20.15 5.00 14.16
CA PHE A 52 -21.22 4.47 15.00
C PHE A 52 -21.03 4.85 16.47
N ILE A 53 -19.80 4.73 17.00
CA ILE A 53 -19.48 4.98 18.41
C ILE A 53 -19.30 6.47 18.70
N GLY A 54 -18.89 7.27 17.72
CA GLY A 54 -18.61 8.71 17.87
C GLY A 54 -19.75 9.50 18.53
N PRO A 55 -21.00 9.43 18.03
CA PRO A 55 -22.14 10.10 18.66
C PRO A 55 -22.41 9.63 20.09
N SER A 56 -22.26 8.33 20.37
CA SER A 56 -22.47 7.76 21.71
C SER A 56 -21.41 8.24 22.71
N VAL A 57 -20.14 8.28 22.32
CA VAL A 57 -19.06 8.80 23.18
C VAL A 57 -19.24 10.28 23.46
N LYS A 58 -19.65 11.07 22.46
CA LYS A 58 -19.93 12.50 22.65
C LYS A 58 -21.05 12.74 23.66
N SER A 59 -22.10 11.94 23.60
CA SER A 59 -23.25 12.05 24.51
C SER A 59 -22.94 11.55 25.92
N GLU A 60 -22.18 10.46 26.07
CA GLU A 60 -21.91 9.83 27.36
C GLU A 60 -20.88 10.61 28.17
N TRP A 61 -19.88 11.21 27.51
CA TRP A 61 -18.79 11.92 28.18
C TRP A 61 -19.02 13.44 28.30
N GLU A 62 -20.17 13.95 27.84
CA GLU A 62 -20.52 15.39 27.87
C GLU A 62 -19.37 16.30 27.39
N LEU A 63 -18.67 15.87 26.34
CA LEU A 63 -17.39 16.47 25.94
C LEU A 63 -17.55 17.94 25.53
N SER A 64 -16.68 18.79 26.07
CA SER A 64 -16.47 20.15 25.58
C SER A 64 -15.89 20.14 24.17
N SER A 65 -16.14 21.19 23.38
CA SER A 65 -15.59 21.35 22.02
C SER A 65 -14.05 21.22 21.96
N THR A 66 -13.36 21.56 23.06
CA THR A 66 -11.90 21.39 23.18
C THR A 66 -11.50 19.93 23.38
N GLU A 67 -12.30 19.15 24.09
CA GLU A 67 -11.99 17.73 24.35
C GLU A 67 -12.28 16.86 23.12
N GLU A 68 -13.34 17.19 22.38
CA GLU A 68 -13.64 16.57 21.08
C GLU A 68 -12.48 16.74 20.08
N SER A 69 -11.87 17.94 20.05
CA SER A 69 -10.73 18.21 19.16
C SER A 69 -9.44 17.52 19.63
N LEU A 70 -9.24 17.37 20.95
CA LEU A 70 -8.11 16.61 21.50
C LEU A 70 -8.19 15.13 21.14
N ILE A 71 -9.37 14.49 21.28
CA ILE A 71 -9.56 13.08 20.91
C ILE A 71 -9.26 12.88 19.42
N THR A 72 -9.79 13.75 18.57
CA THR A 72 -9.54 13.71 17.12
C THR A 72 -8.04 13.86 16.81
N THR A 73 -7.36 14.77 17.49
CA THR A 73 -5.92 15.00 17.31
C THR A 73 -5.09 13.76 17.72
N VAL A 74 -5.48 13.08 18.80
CA VAL A 74 -4.81 11.84 19.25
C VAL A 74 -4.93 10.73 18.21
N VAL A 75 -6.08 10.58 17.55
CA VAL A 75 -6.26 9.60 16.45
C VAL A 75 -5.28 9.88 15.31
N PHE A 76 -5.22 11.13 14.83
CA PHE A 76 -4.28 11.51 13.77
C PHE A 76 -2.82 11.37 14.18
N ALA A 77 -2.48 11.70 15.42
CA ALA A 77 -1.13 11.51 15.95
C ALA A 77 -0.76 10.02 15.98
N GLY A 78 -1.69 9.15 16.40
CA GLY A 78 -1.52 7.70 16.37
C GLY A 78 -1.28 7.18 14.96
N MET A 79 -2.06 7.64 13.98
CA MET A 79 -1.89 7.29 12.57
C MET A 79 -0.51 7.69 12.04
N LEU A 80 -0.02 8.89 12.38
CA LEU A 80 1.31 9.37 11.96
C LEU A 80 2.43 8.50 12.54
N ILE A 81 2.37 8.19 13.83
CA ILE A 81 3.36 7.34 14.50
C ILE A 81 3.32 5.92 13.92
N GLY A 82 2.12 5.38 13.70
CA GLY A 82 1.91 4.06 13.13
C GLY A 82 2.48 3.94 11.72
N ALA A 83 2.16 4.90 10.84
CA ALA A 83 2.66 4.94 9.47
C ALA A 83 4.19 5.04 9.42
N TYR A 84 4.79 5.89 10.25
CA TYR A 84 6.24 6.03 10.30
C TYR A 84 6.92 4.74 10.80
N SER A 85 6.38 4.15 11.86
CA SER A 85 6.92 2.92 12.45
C SER A 85 6.80 1.75 11.48
N TRP A 86 5.63 1.58 10.83
CA TRP A 86 5.41 0.51 9.87
C TRP A 86 6.24 0.68 8.60
N GLY A 87 6.42 1.91 8.12
CA GLY A 87 7.32 2.22 7.00
C GLY A 87 8.75 1.79 7.30
N LEU A 88 9.30 2.20 8.46
CA LEU A 88 10.64 1.79 8.88
C LEU A 88 10.80 0.27 9.02
N ILE A 89 9.79 -0.39 9.59
CA ILE A 89 9.79 -1.85 9.75
C ILE A 89 9.74 -2.54 8.38
N SER A 90 8.85 -2.10 7.49
CA SER A 90 8.71 -2.63 6.13
C SER A 90 10.02 -2.53 5.36
N ASP A 91 10.67 -1.37 5.41
CA ASP A 91 11.93 -1.11 4.72
C ASP A 91 13.06 -2.01 5.25
N ASN A 92 13.11 -2.25 6.56
CA ASN A 92 14.15 -3.09 7.16
C ASN A 92 13.88 -4.59 7.01
N TYR A 93 12.61 -5.03 7.00
CA TYR A 93 12.26 -6.45 6.85
C TYR A 93 12.37 -6.92 5.39
N GLY A 94 11.99 -6.08 4.42
CA GLY A 94 12.14 -6.38 2.99
C GLY A 94 13.61 -6.46 2.54
N ARG A 95 14.43 -5.44 2.88
CA ARG A 95 15.85 -5.40 2.48
C ARG A 95 16.70 -6.55 3.01
N ARG A 96 16.36 -7.11 4.18
CA ARG A 96 17.15 -8.18 4.79
C ARG A 96 16.83 -9.57 4.22
N GLN A 97 15.62 -9.79 3.70
CA GLN A 97 15.27 -11.07 3.07
C GLN A 97 15.94 -11.23 1.70
N ASP A 98 15.97 -10.17 0.89
CA ASP A 98 16.60 -10.22 -0.45
C ASP A 98 18.11 -10.51 -0.34
N LEU A 99 18.79 -9.87 0.61
CA LEU A 99 20.25 -10.01 0.79
C LEU A 99 20.66 -11.40 1.31
N LEU A 100 19.81 -12.06 2.11
CA LEU A 100 20.06 -13.43 2.58
C LEU A 100 19.70 -14.51 1.54
N SER A 101 18.89 -14.16 0.53
CA SER A 101 18.51 -15.10 -0.54
C SER A 101 19.59 -15.29 -1.62
N LEU A 102 20.57 -14.39 -1.70
CA LEU A 102 21.64 -14.38 -2.71
C LEU A 102 22.90 -15.20 -2.33
N ASP A 103 22.93 -15.80 -1.13
CA ASP A 103 24.07 -16.60 -0.63
C ASP A 103 23.76 -18.11 -0.54
N LYS A 104 22.87 -18.63 -1.42
CA LYS A 104 22.53 -20.06 -1.44
C LYS A 104 22.47 -20.66 -2.85
#